data_AF-A0A935QRX4-F1
#
_entry.id   AF-A0A935QRX4-F1
#
_cell.length_a   1.000
_cell.length_b   1.000
_cell.length_c   1.000
_cell.angle_alpha   90.00
_cell.angle_beta   90.00
_cell.angle_gamma   90.00
#
_symmetry.space_group_name_H-M   'P 1'
#
loop_
_entity.id
_entity.type
_entity.pdbx_description
1 polymer ?
#
loop_
_entity_poly.entity_id
_entity_poly.type
_entity_poly.pdbx_seq_one_letter_code
_entity_poly.pdbx_strand_id
1 'polypeptide(L)'
;MHRALFALPVLIALTACTSGGDKDGGPNVETAMTEGPLTTQRGSIVSAQNGRALVPIELTGDEVSFMVTAKSDTYLSLEAILDENGEQVVNWKDWLSNKSTQSLTSAFYIYGYDSIVNWPVRDVDRALNAGTWTAQFTATDENYRYVNDVLVDFVVQTKTDDNLDEGVVKVRLVWAEGLDNRNDLQQAVEGALSRWSEVWAAAGLSIEVTEVSSDLDPELTVDSVAPFPNDEVDYGGADDDVTVVIGETINGTRGLFGQSGGIPGTLVSTANAAVYISWLTNAGRDGEFQEYEVLLLGETMAHEVGHYLGLFHPVEASYDYYDALEDTVECTSWSKCESELGENLMFPYPLCSLTDCEPQGGLTGDQSAVMNLYTGAL
;
A
#
# COMPACT_ATOMS: atom_id res chain seq x y z
N MET A 1 14.35 -63.76 8.41
CA MET A 1 15.04 -62.76 7.57
C MET A 1 14.25 -62.60 6.27
N HIS A 2 13.00 -62.11 6.27
CA HIS A 2 12.59 -60.70 6.31
C HIS A 2 13.44 -59.79 5.40
N ARG A 3 13.01 -59.69 4.13
CA ARG A 3 13.26 -58.52 3.27
C ARG A 3 11.92 -58.06 2.74
N ALA A 4 11.54 -56.86 3.17
CA ALA A 4 10.31 -56.18 2.81
C ALA A 4 10.35 -55.72 1.35
N LEU A 5 9.25 -55.95 0.63
CA LEU A 5 8.91 -55.22 -0.59
C LEU A 5 8.47 -53.82 -0.16
N PHE A 6 9.19 -52.78 -0.58
CA PHE A 6 8.67 -51.42 -0.59
C PHE A 6 7.88 -51.22 -1.88
N ALA A 7 6.58 -51.00 -1.74
CA ALA A 7 5.72 -50.53 -2.80
C ALA A 7 5.99 -49.05 -3.03
N LEU A 8 6.35 -48.69 -4.27
CA LEU A 8 6.38 -47.31 -4.74
C LEU A 8 4.92 -46.85 -4.97
N PRO A 9 4.47 -45.71 -4.41
CA PRO A 9 3.21 -45.14 -4.84
C PRO A 9 3.40 -44.52 -6.22
N VAL A 10 2.65 -45.03 -7.21
CA VAL A 10 2.49 -44.41 -8.52
C VAL A 10 1.67 -43.14 -8.31
N LEU A 11 2.35 -41.99 -8.30
CA LEU A 11 1.70 -40.69 -8.40
C LEU A 11 1.22 -40.53 -9.85
N ILE A 12 -0.09 -40.66 -10.07
CA ILE A 12 -0.70 -40.35 -11.36
C ILE A 12 -0.77 -38.81 -11.44
N ALA A 13 0.23 -38.21 -12.10
CA ALA A 13 0.13 -36.83 -12.54
C ALA A 13 -0.89 -36.77 -13.68
N LEU A 14 -2.06 -36.20 -13.40
CA LEU A 14 -2.99 -35.75 -14.43
C LEU A 14 -2.43 -34.44 -15.04
N THR A 15 -1.49 -34.58 -15.97
CA THR A 15 -1.18 -33.50 -16.91
C THR A 15 -2.34 -33.36 -17.89
N ALA A 16 -3.25 -32.43 -17.60
CA ALA A 16 -4.16 -31.89 -18.61
C ALA A 16 -3.37 -30.89 -19.46
N CYS A 17 -2.76 -31.38 -20.54
CA CYS A 17 -2.38 -30.52 -21.66
C CYS A 17 -3.66 -30.16 -22.42
N THR A 18 -4.18 -28.96 -22.24
CA THR A 18 -5.12 -28.34 -23.18
C THR A 18 -4.34 -27.39 -24.08
N SER A 19 -3.79 -27.95 -25.17
CA SER A 19 -3.46 -27.17 -26.36
C SER A 19 -4.76 -26.96 -27.14
N GLY A 20 -5.37 -25.79 -26.98
CA GLY A 20 -6.54 -25.35 -27.75
C GLY A 20 -6.49 -23.84 -27.89
N GLY A 21 -6.24 -23.35 -29.09
CA GLY A 21 -6.22 -21.91 -29.36
C GLY A 21 -7.64 -21.37 -29.34
N ASP A 22 -7.97 -20.65 -28.28
CA ASP A 22 -9.07 -19.69 -28.26
C ASP A 22 -8.48 -18.28 -28.38
N LYS A 23 -9.07 -17.49 -29.28
CA LYS A 23 -8.79 -16.06 -29.43
C LYS A 23 -9.57 -15.20 -28.42
N ASP A 24 -10.13 -15.84 -27.40
CA ASP A 24 -10.77 -15.16 -26.28
C ASP A 24 -9.71 -15.08 -25.18
N GLY A 25 -9.13 -13.88 -25.01
CA GLY A 25 -8.04 -13.56 -24.09
C GLY A 25 -8.45 -13.63 -22.62
N GLY A 26 -8.90 -14.80 -22.16
CA GLY A 26 -9.15 -15.07 -20.76
C GLY A 26 -7.87 -14.95 -19.92
N PRO A 27 -8.01 -14.70 -18.61
CA PRO A 27 -6.87 -14.55 -17.72
C PRO A 27 -6.06 -15.86 -17.66
N ASN A 28 -4.74 -15.72 -17.72
CA ASN A 28 -3.82 -16.81 -17.43
C ASN A 28 -3.42 -16.69 -15.95
N VAL A 29 -3.81 -17.69 -15.14
CA VAL A 29 -3.71 -17.62 -13.69
C VAL A 29 -2.82 -18.74 -13.17
N GLU A 30 -1.87 -18.38 -12.32
CA GLU A 30 -0.96 -19.31 -11.66
C GLU A 30 -1.63 -19.97 -10.44
N THR A 31 -0.97 -21.02 -9.91
CA THR A 31 -1.45 -21.65 -8.67
C THR A 31 -1.25 -20.69 -7.51
N ALA A 32 -2.32 -20.44 -6.75
CA ALA A 32 -2.25 -19.61 -5.56
C ALA A 32 -1.35 -20.26 -4.48
N MET A 33 -0.62 -19.42 -3.76
CA MET A 33 0.19 -19.80 -2.61
C MET A 33 -0.42 -19.20 -1.34
N THR A 34 -0.59 -20.02 -0.30
CA THR A 34 -1.17 -19.59 0.97
C THR A 34 -0.13 -19.68 2.07
N GLU A 35 0.10 -18.59 2.79
CA GLU A 35 0.97 -18.50 3.95
C GLU A 35 0.19 -17.85 5.11
N GLY A 36 -0.15 -18.64 6.13
CA GLY A 36 -1.00 -18.18 7.22
C GLY A 36 -2.38 -17.72 6.71
N PRO A 37 -2.87 -16.53 7.14
CA PRO A 37 -4.15 -15.97 6.69
C PRO A 37 -4.10 -15.26 5.33
N LEU A 38 -2.94 -15.23 4.67
CA LEU A 38 -2.74 -14.55 3.39
C LEU A 38 -2.63 -15.55 2.25
N THR A 39 -3.38 -15.34 1.16
CA THR A 39 -3.24 -16.10 -0.09
C THR A 39 -2.86 -15.17 -1.23
N THR A 40 -1.81 -15.52 -1.96
CA THR A 40 -1.29 -14.77 -3.11
C THR A 40 -1.49 -15.55 -4.40
N GLN A 41 -2.11 -14.93 -5.40
CA GLN A 41 -2.33 -15.48 -6.73
C GLN A 41 -1.80 -14.52 -7.78
N ARG A 42 -0.93 -15.03 -8.66
CA ARG A 42 -0.35 -14.26 -9.76
C ARG A 42 -1.02 -14.64 -11.07
N GLY A 43 -1.07 -13.70 -12.01
CA GLY A 43 -1.63 -13.96 -13.32
C GLY A 43 -1.37 -12.83 -14.31
N SER A 44 -1.91 -13.00 -15.51
CA SER A 44 -1.89 -11.99 -16.56
C SER A 44 -3.18 -12.01 -17.37
N ILE A 45 -3.57 -10.86 -17.90
CA ILE A 45 -4.72 -10.73 -18.79
C ILE A 45 -4.43 -9.69 -19.87
N VAL A 46 -5.00 -9.87 -21.06
CA VAL A 46 -4.91 -8.88 -22.13
C VAL A 46 -6.15 -7.99 -22.10
N SER A 47 -5.96 -6.67 -22.08
CA SER A 47 -7.06 -5.71 -22.10
C SER A 47 -7.92 -5.90 -23.36
N ALA A 48 -9.24 -5.81 -23.21
CA ALA A 48 -10.17 -5.93 -24.31
C ALA A 48 -10.09 -4.73 -25.29
N GLN A 49 -10.90 -4.76 -26.36
CA GLN A 49 -10.95 -3.68 -27.37
C GLN A 49 -11.33 -2.30 -26.82
N ASN A 50 -11.94 -2.26 -25.64
CA ASN A 50 -12.26 -1.03 -24.92
C ASN A 50 -11.17 -0.66 -23.89
N GLY A 51 -9.97 -1.22 -24.00
CA GLY A 51 -8.83 -0.95 -23.13
C GLY A 51 -9.00 -1.37 -21.67
N ARG A 52 -9.97 -2.23 -21.37
CA ARG A 52 -10.22 -2.71 -20.01
C ARG A 52 -9.63 -4.11 -19.79
N ALA A 53 -8.89 -4.25 -18.72
CA ALA A 53 -8.46 -5.53 -18.16
C ALA A 53 -9.38 -5.91 -16.99
N LEU A 54 -10.00 -7.09 -17.06
CA LEU A 54 -10.93 -7.59 -16.05
C LEU A 54 -10.22 -8.65 -15.20
N VAL A 55 -9.63 -8.23 -14.09
CA VAL A 55 -8.90 -9.13 -13.19
C VAL A 55 -9.90 -9.87 -12.30
N PRO A 56 -10.03 -11.21 -12.41
CA PRO A 56 -10.92 -11.98 -11.55
C PRO A 56 -10.30 -12.14 -10.16
N ILE A 57 -11.15 -12.09 -9.14
CA ILE A 57 -10.78 -12.36 -7.74
C ILE A 57 -11.72 -13.47 -7.26
N GLU A 58 -11.18 -14.67 -7.05
CA GLU A 58 -11.96 -15.82 -6.60
C GLU A 58 -12.00 -15.86 -5.07
N LEU A 59 -13.19 -15.68 -4.50
CA LEU A 59 -13.40 -15.70 -3.05
C LEU A 59 -14.17 -16.95 -2.62
N THR A 60 -13.73 -17.58 -1.53
CA THR A 60 -14.37 -18.77 -0.95
C THR A 60 -15.48 -18.42 0.05
N GLY A 61 -15.48 -17.18 0.57
CA GLY A 61 -16.45 -16.65 1.52
C GLY A 61 -15.91 -16.44 2.93
N ASP A 62 -14.66 -16.83 3.18
CA ASP A 62 -13.96 -16.63 4.46
C ASP A 62 -13.04 -15.40 4.43
N GLU A 63 -12.85 -14.77 3.26
CA GLU A 63 -12.00 -13.60 3.07
C GLU A 63 -12.69 -12.32 3.56
N VAL A 64 -11.95 -11.46 4.26
CA VAL A 64 -12.44 -10.15 4.74
C VAL A 64 -11.98 -8.98 3.88
N SER A 65 -10.83 -9.13 3.20
CA SER A 65 -10.33 -8.15 2.23
C SER A 65 -9.51 -8.82 1.13
N PHE A 66 -9.36 -8.11 0.01
CA PHE A 66 -8.42 -8.44 -1.04
C PHE A 66 -7.64 -7.21 -1.47
N MET A 67 -6.44 -7.42 -1.99
CA MET A 67 -5.65 -6.45 -2.71
C MET A 67 -5.39 -6.93 -4.13
N VAL A 68 -5.51 -6.02 -5.10
CA VAL A 68 -5.06 -6.26 -6.48
C VAL A 68 -3.97 -5.27 -6.82
N THR A 69 -2.81 -5.80 -7.17
CA THR A 69 -1.69 -5.05 -7.76
C THR A 69 -1.65 -5.38 -9.25
N ALA A 70 -1.93 -4.40 -10.10
CA ALA A 70 -1.87 -4.56 -11.56
C ALA A 70 -0.70 -3.76 -12.13
N LYS A 71 -0.01 -4.29 -13.14
CA LYS A 71 1.15 -3.68 -13.81
C LYS A 71 1.07 -3.88 -15.32
N SER A 72 1.52 -2.90 -16.11
CA SER A 72 1.66 -3.01 -17.56
C SER A 72 2.69 -2.04 -18.13
N ASP A 73 3.00 -2.11 -19.43
CA ASP A 73 3.86 -1.13 -20.10
C ASP A 73 3.13 0.18 -20.48
N THR A 74 1.88 0.35 -20.06
CA THR A 74 1.07 1.54 -20.30
C THR A 74 0.44 2.03 -19.01
N TYR A 75 -0.08 3.25 -19.02
CA TYR A 75 -0.72 3.79 -17.83
C TYR A 75 -1.93 2.97 -17.40
N LEU A 76 -1.99 2.61 -16.12
CA LEU A 76 -3.10 1.89 -15.51
C LEU A 76 -3.84 2.75 -14.49
N SER A 77 -5.15 2.55 -14.41
CA SER A 77 -5.95 2.97 -13.26
C SER A 77 -7.15 2.05 -13.08
N LEU A 78 -7.64 1.97 -11.85
CA LEU A 78 -8.88 1.27 -11.51
C LEU A 78 -10.08 2.09 -12.01
N GLU A 79 -10.93 1.46 -12.81
CA GLU A 79 -12.20 2.05 -13.24
C GLU A 79 -13.34 1.67 -12.28
N ALA A 80 -13.41 0.39 -11.89
CA ALA A 80 -14.50 -0.12 -11.06
C ALA A 80 -14.12 -1.43 -10.37
N ILE A 81 -14.83 -1.74 -9.29
CA ILE A 81 -14.92 -3.09 -8.73
C ILE A 81 -16.34 -3.58 -8.94
N LEU A 82 -16.48 -4.82 -9.40
CA LEU A 82 -17.74 -5.53 -9.55
C LEU A 82 -17.80 -6.68 -8.54
N ASP A 83 -18.96 -6.86 -7.93
CA ASP A 83 -19.23 -7.97 -7.01
C ASP A 83 -19.45 -9.31 -7.73
N GLU A 84 -19.76 -10.36 -6.97
CA GLU A 84 -19.97 -11.71 -7.47
C GLU A 84 -21.15 -11.84 -8.45
N ASN A 85 -22.07 -10.87 -8.46
CA ASN A 85 -23.22 -10.80 -9.36
C ASN A 85 -22.96 -9.88 -10.57
N GLY A 86 -21.76 -9.28 -10.65
CA GLY A 86 -21.40 -8.28 -11.64
C GLY A 86 -22.00 -6.89 -11.37
N GLU A 87 -22.50 -6.64 -10.16
CA GLU A 87 -22.95 -5.31 -9.74
C GLU A 87 -21.74 -4.43 -9.41
N GLN A 88 -21.74 -3.20 -9.90
CA GLN A 88 -20.68 -2.25 -9.61
C GLN A 88 -20.79 -1.74 -8.16
N VAL A 89 -19.75 -1.99 -7.36
CA VAL A 89 -19.70 -1.56 -5.95
C VAL A 89 -18.98 -0.23 -5.77
N VAL A 90 -18.03 0.07 -6.67
CA VAL A 90 -17.29 1.34 -6.69
C VAL A 90 -16.99 1.74 -8.13
N ASN A 91 -16.97 3.05 -8.39
CA ASN A 91 -16.60 3.62 -9.69
C ASN A 91 -15.77 4.88 -9.50
N TRP A 92 -14.67 4.99 -10.24
CA TRP A 92 -13.77 6.14 -10.18
C TRP A 92 -14.46 7.49 -10.41
N LYS A 93 -15.53 7.55 -11.22
CA LYS A 93 -16.23 8.81 -11.57
C LYS A 93 -16.99 9.42 -10.41
N ASP A 94 -17.20 8.66 -9.35
CA ASP A 94 -17.82 9.17 -8.13
C ASP A 94 -16.78 9.88 -7.24
N TRP A 95 -15.49 9.63 -7.49
CA TRP A 95 -14.36 10.12 -6.71
C TRP A 95 -13.51 11.17 -7.44
N LEU A 96 -13.39 11.09 -8.78
CA LEU A 96 -12.66 12.08 -9.57
C LEU A 96 -13.61 13.18 -10.08
N SER A 97 -13.20 14.45 -9.95
CA SER A 97 -13.83 15.70 -10.46
C SER A 97 -14.77 16.45 -9.50
N ASN A 98 -15.50 17.45 -10.02
CA ASN A 98 -16.43 18.37 -9.35
C ASN A 98 -17.60 17.71 -8.57
N LYS A 99 -17.52 16.41 -8.36
CA LYS A 99 -18.49 15.57 -7.67
C LYS A 99 -18.04 15.17 -6.27
N SER A 100 -16.74 15.19 -5.99
CA SER A 100 -16.21 14.84 -4.67
C SER A 100 -14.97 15.66 -4.33
N THR A 101 -14.87 16.04 -3.07
CA THR A 101 -13.65 16.56 -2.43
C THR A 101 -12.98 15.49 -1.58
N GLN A 102 -13.51 14.26 -1.58
CA GLN A 102 -13.06 13.16 -0.74
C GLN A 102 -12.19 12.17 -1.52
N SER A 103 -11.20 11.60 -0.85
CA SER A 103 -10.28 10.59 -1.40
C SER A 103 -10.48 9.24 -0.72
N LEU A 104 -10.79 8.21 -1.53
CA LEU A 104 -10.94 6.82 -1.05
C LEU A 104 -9.71 5.96 -1.36
N THR A 105 -9.18 6.08 -2.57
CA THR A 105 -8.01 5.31 -3.02
C THR A 105 -7.31 6.02 -4.17
N SER A 106 -5.98 5.92 -4.20
CA SER A 106 -5.13 6.39 -5.28
C SER A 106 -5.28 5.55 -6.55
N ALA A 107 -5.88 4.36 -6.47
CA ALA A 107 -6.12 3.47 -7.61
C ALA A 107 -6.90 4.13 -8.75
N PHE A 108 -7.75 5.13 -8.45
CA PHE A 108 -8.54 5.83 -9.46
C PHE A 108 -7.73 6.76 -10.35
N TYR A 109 -6.56 7.19 -9.88
CA TYR A 109 -5.72 8.15 -10.56
C TYR A 109 -4.72 7.46 -11.46
N ILE A 110 -4.34 8.14 -12.54
CA ILE A 110 -3.36 7.64 -13.50
C ILE A 110 -1.98 8.16 -13.08
N TYR A 111 -1.31 7.43 -12.18
CA TYR A 111 0.01 7.81 -11.65
C TYR A 111 1.17 7.08 -12.30
N GLY A 112 0.93 5.97 -13.00
CA GLY A 112 2.01 5.23 -13.61
C GLY A 112 1.58 3.94 -14.29
N TYR A 113 2.54 3.03 -14.36
CA TYR A 113 2.45 1.74 -15.05
C TYR A 113 1.84 0.64 -14.19
N ASP A 114 1.62 0.91 -12.91
CA ASP A 114 0.95 0.06 -11.95
C ASP A 114 -0.21 0.77 -11.26
N SER A 115 -1.16 -0.01 -10.75
CA SER A 115 -2.31 0.46 -9.98
C SER A 115 -2.64 -0.57 -8.91
N ILE A 116 -2.79 -0.08 -7.68
CA ILE A 116 -3.00 -0.90 -6.49
C ILE A 116 -4.34 -0.54 -5.88
N VAL A 117 -5.15 -1.54 -5.53
CA VAL A 117 -6.39 -1.35 -4.78
C VAL A 117 -6.52 -2.40 -3.69
N ASN A 118 -6.96 -1.98 -2.50
CA ASN A 118 -7.46 -2.85 -1.43
C ASN A 118 -8.98 -2.70 -1.36
N TRP A 119 -9.72 -3.79 -1.17
CA TRP A 119 -11.16 -3.75 -0.98
C TRP A 119 -11.62 -4.80 0.04
N PRO A 120 -12.56 -4.48 0.96
CA PRO A 120 -13.11 -3.14 1.22
C PRO A 120 -12.03 -2.14 1.68
N VAL A 121 -12.25 -0.84 1.48
CA VAL A 121 -11.34 0.19 2.01
C VAL A 121 -11.77 0.55 3.43
N ARG A 122 -13.07 0.78 3.63
CA ARG A 122 -13.69 1.11 4.91
C ARG A 122 -14.61 -0.02 5.35
N ASP A 123 -14.93 -0.08 6.63
CA ASP A 123 -15.88 -1.05 7.20
C ASP A 123 -17.33 -0.84 6.72
N VAL A 124 -17.67 0.38 6.29
CA VAL A 124 -18.96 0.73 5.67
C VAL A 124 -19.07 0.34 4.19
N ASP A 125 -17.96 -0.01 3.54
CA ASP A 125 -17.97 -0.44 2.15
C ASP A 125 -18.61 -1.84 2.01
N ARG A 126 -18.96 -2.24 0.77
CA ARG A 126 -19.64 -3.52 0.55
C ARG A 126 -18.75 -4.69 0.97
N ALA A 127 -19.18 -5.41 2.00
CA ALA A 127 -18.55 -6.63 2.48
C ALA A 127 -18.44 -7.70 1.39
N LEU A 128 -17.43 -8.57 1.52
CA LEU A 128 -17.15 -9.64 0.56
C LEU A 128 -18.15 -10.79 0.70
N ASN A 129 -18.56 -11.34 -0.44
CA ASN A 129 -19.31 -12.59 -0.53
C ASN A 129 -18.52 -13.59 -1.38
N ALA A 130 -18.73 -14.88 -1.13
CA ALA A 130 -18.18 -15.95 -1.95
C ALA A 130 -18.58 -15.82 -3.42
N GLY A 131 -17.64 -16.09 -4.32
CA GLY A 131 -17.82 -15.97 -5.77
C GLY A 131 -16.71 -15.17 -6.44
N THR A 132 -16.91 -14.88 -7.72
CA THR A 132 -15.90 -14.19 -8.53
C THR A 132 -16.16 -12.69 -8.54
N TRP A 133 -15.35 -11.93 -7.82
CA TRP A 133 -15.30 -10.47 -7.92
C TRP A 133 -14.43 -10.06 -9.11
N THR A 134 -14.55 -8.81 -9.55
CA THR A 134 -13.74 -8.29 -10.66
C THR A 134 -13.21 -6.90 -10.36
N ALA A 135 -11.88 -6.74 -10.41
CA ALA A 135 -11.24 -5.43 -10.50
C ALA A 135 -11.06 -5.07 -11.98
N GLN A 136 -11.71 -3.99 -12.41
CA GLN A 136 -11.65 -3.50 -13.78
C GLN A 136 -10.60 -2.39 -13.88
N PHE A 137 -9.44 -2.70 -14.44
CA PHE A 137 -8.41 -1.72 -14.75
C PHE A 137 -8.53 -1.21 -16.18
N THR A 138 -8.15 0.04 -16.42
CA THR A 138 -8.09 0.65 -17.75
C THR A 138 -6.66 0.95 -18.13
N ALA A 139 -6.28 0.48 -19.31
CA ALA A 139 -5.03 0.80 -19.98
C ALA A 139 -5.19 2.10 -20.80
N THR A 140 -4.31 3.07 -20.58
CA THR A 140 -4.33 4.36 -21.29
C THR A 140 -2.97 4.80 -21.82
N ASP A 141 -2.96 5.60 -22.88
CA ASP A 141 -1.77 6.28 -23.40
C ASP A 141 -1.47 7.57 -22.61
N GLU A 142 -0.37 8.25 -22.95
CA GLU A 142 0.03 9.56 -22.38
C GLU A 142 -1.00 10.69 -22.58
N ASN A 143 -2.00 10.49 -23.46
CA ASN A 143 -3.10 11.41 -23.69
C ASN A 143 -4.40 10.95 -23.00
N TYR A 144 -4.30 9.99 -22.08
CA TYR A 144 -5.41 9.37 -21.36
C TYR A 144 -6.46 8.72 -22.28
N ARG A 145 -6.05 8.26 -23.47
CA ARG A 145 -6.91 7.51 -24.38
C ARG A 145 -6.77 6.03 -24.10
N TYR A 146 -7.89 5.32 -24.16
CA TYR A 146 -7.93 3.89 -23.91
C TYR A 146 -7.10 3.14 -24.98
N VAL A 147 -6.26 2.22 -24.53
CA VAL A 147 -5.39 1.39 -25.39
C VAL A 147 -5.82 -0.05 -25.25
N ASN A 148 -6.01 -0.72 -26.39
CA ASN A 148 -6.40 -2.13 -26.46
C ASN A 148 -5.19 -3.07 -26.55
N ASP A 149 -5.44 -4.36 -26.35
CA ASP A 149 -4.44 -5.43 -26.52
C ASP A 149 -3.18 -5.25 -25.65
N VAL A 150 -3.32 -4.58 -24.50
CA VAL A 150 -2.26 -4.39 -23.50
C VAL A 150 -2.21 -5.59 -22.57
N LEU A 151 -1.02 -6.17 -22.40
CA LEU A 151 -0.77 -7.17 -21.38
C LEU A 151 -0.74 -6.50 -20.01
N VAL A 152 -1.57 -6.98 -19.10
CA VAL A 152 -1.62 -6.57 -17.71
C VAL A 152 -1.25 -7.76 -16.85
N ASP A 153 -0.10 -7.69 -16.18
CA ASP A 153 0.28 -8.62 -15.13
C ASP A 153 -0.41 -8.19 -13.83
N PHE A 154 -0.83 -9.16 -13.03
CA PHE A 154 -1.49 -8.87 -11.77
C PHE A 154 -1.11 -9.85 -10.66
N VAL A 155 -1.21 -9.35 -9.44
CA VAL A 155 -1.21 -10.14 -8.22
C VAL A 155 -2.49 -9.82 -7.45
N VAL A 156 -3.23 -10.88 -7.10
CA VAL A 156 -4.35 -10.82 -6.17
C VAL A 156 -3.89 -11.41 -4.86
N GLN A 157 -4.07 -10.67 -3.78
CA GLN A 157 -3.84 -11.15 -2.43
C GLN A 157 -5.16 -11.11 -1.67
N THR A 158 -5.50 -12.17 -0.94
CA THR A 158 -6.70 -12.23 -0.12
C THR A 158 -6.35 -12.51 1.33
N LYS A 159 -7.02 -11.79 2.24
CA LYS A 159 -6.86 -11.89 3.70
C LYS A 159 -8.07 -12.62 4.29
N THR A 160 -7.83 -13.69 5.05
CA THR A 160 -8.86 -14.42 5.81
C THR A 160 -8.80 -14.18 7.31
N ASP A 161 -7.83 -13.41 7.79
CA ASP A 161 -7.80 -13.00 9.20
C ASP A 161 -8.97 -12.03 9.45
N ASP A 162 -9.95 -12.46 10.24
CA ASP A 162 -11.17 -11.71 10.52
C ASP A 162 -11.10 -10.90 11.82
N ASN A 163 -9.94 -10.90 12.50
CA ASN A 163 -9.72 -10.05 13.65
C ASN A 163 -9.35 -8.63 13.20
N LEU A 164 -10.33 -7.72 13.24
CA LEU A 164 -10.13 -6.32 12.87
C LEU A 164 -9.84 -5.41 14.08
N ASP A 165 -9.70 -6.00 15.28
CA ASP A 165 -9.38 -5.30 16.53
C ASP A 165 -7.91 -5.45 16.92
N GLU A 166 -7.20 -6.46 16.39
CA GLU A 166 -5.78 -6.71 16.64
C GLU A 166 -5.09 -7.28 15.39
N GLY A 167 -3.89 -6.83 15.08
CA GLY A 167 -3.11 -7.35 13.95
C GLY A 167 -1.61 -7.03 14.01
N VAL A 168 -0.84 -7.74 13.18
CA VAL A 168 0.60 -7.55 13.00
C VAL A 168 0.89 -7.10 11.58
N VAL A 169 1.60 -5.99 11.44
CA VAL A 169 2.16 -5.54 10.17
C VAL A 169 3.64 -5.85 10.16
N LYS A 170 4.08 -6.71 9.24
CA LYS A 170 5.50 -7.00 9.05
C LYS A 170 6.14 -5.84 8.31
N VAL A 171 7.23 -5.33 8.85
CA VAL A 171 7.96 -4.19 8.31
C VAL A 171 9.38 -4.64 7.98
N ARG A 172 9.78 -4.48 6.73
CA ARG A 172 11.18 -4.57 6.35
C ARG A 172 11.78 -3.18 6.33
N LEU A 173 12.66 -2.90 7.29
CA LEU A 173 13.39 -1.64 7.36
C LEU A 173 14.70 -1.77 6.56
N VAL A 174 14.79 -1.06 5.44
CA VAL A 174 15.94 -1.06 4.55
C VAL A 174 16.80 0.18 4.81
N TRP A 175 18.05 -0.04 5.16
CA TRP A 175 19.04 1.03 5.30
C TRP A 175 19.70 1.30 3.94
N ALA A 176 19.69 2.56 3.49
CA ALA A 176 20.52 2.98 2.36
C ALA A 176 22.03 2.87 2.71
N GLU A 177 22.88 2.89 1.68
CA GLU A 177 24.29 2.56 1.77
C GLU A 177 24.99 3.31 2.92
N GLY A 178 25.55 2.55 3.87
CA GLY A 178 26.36 3.06 4.97
C GLY A 178 25.58 3.71 6.14
N LEU A 179 24.26 3.86 6.04
CA LEU A 179 23.46 4.46 7.13
C LEU A 179 23.30 3.54 8.34
N ASP A 180 23.32 2.22 8.12
CA ASP A 180 23.37 1.17 9.14
C ASP A 180 24.66 1.16 9.97
N ASN A 181 25.66 1.98 9.63
CA ASN A 181 26.90 2.11 10.41
C ASN A 181 26.89 3.34 11.33
N ARG A 182 25.81 4.13 11.31
CA ARG A 182 25.67 5.34 12.11
C ARG A 182 24.92 5.08 13.42
N ASN A 183 25.68 4.94 14.49
CA ASN A 183 25.14 4.66 15.83
C ASN A 183 24.14 5.72 16.35
N ASP A 184 24.33 6.99 15.99
CA ASP A 184 23.41 8.06 16.37
C ASP A 184 22.07 7.97 15.62
N LEU A 185 22.11 7.66 14.32
CA LEU A 185 20.91 7.42 13.52
C LEU A 185 20.19 6.12 13.95
N GLN A 186 20.93 5.05 14.24
CA GLN A 186 20.35 3.80 14.74
C GLN A 186 19.58 4.02 16.05
N GLN A 187 20.17 4.72 17.02
CA GLN A 187 19.48 5.05 18.27
C GLN A 187 18.23 5.90 18.04
N ALA A 188 18.28 6.85 17.11
CA ALA A 188 17.12 7.65 16.75
C ALA A 188 16.01 6.80 16.12
N VAL A 189 16.36 5.89 15.21
CA VAL A 189 15.40 4.98 14.56
C VAL A 189 14.82 3.98 15.57
N GLU A 190 15.61 3.43 16.49
CA GLU A 190 15.09 2.58 17.58
C GLU A 190 14.06 3.34 18.44
N GLY A 191 14.33 4.60 18.78
CA GLY A 191 13.38 5.45 19.49
C GLY A 191 12.13 5.75 18.67
N ALA A 192 12.30 6.01 17.37
CA ALA A 192 11.21 6.25 16.43
C ALA A 192 10.31 5.00 16.26
N LEU A 193 10.88 3.81 16.17
CA LEU A 193 10.13 2.54 16.13
C LEU A 193 9.30 2.33 17.42
N SER A 194 9.84 2.74 18.57
CA SER A 194 9.08 2.70 19.83
C SER A 194 7.90 3.68 19.81
N ARG A 195 8.08 4.88 19.25
CA ARG A 195 7.00 5.87 19.11
C ARG A 195 5.95 5.40 18.11
N TRP A 196 6.37 4.90 16.96
CA TRP A 196 5.44 4.31 15.98
C TRP A 196 4.61 3.18 16.60
N SER A 197 5.25 2.24 17.30
CA SER A 197 4.55 1.15 17.99
C SER A 197 3.51 1.67 19.00
N GLU A 198 3.82 2.74 19.73
CA GLU A 198 2.88 3.37 20.67
C GLU A 198 1.65 3.94 19.96
N VAL A 199 1.87 4.66 18.85
CA VAL A 199 0.80 5.28 18.06
C VAL A 199 -0.15 4.21 17.49
N TRP A 200 0.41 3.17 16.89
CA TRP A 200 -0.38 2.11 16.23
C TRP A 200 -1.07 1.16 17.21
N ALA A 201 -0.56 1.02 18.44
CA ALA A 201 -1.25 0.25 19.47
C ALA A 201 -2.67 0.78 19.76
N ALA A 202 -2.93 2.07 19.52
CA ALA A 202 -4.27 2.65 19.64
C ALA A 202 -5.27 2.10 18.61
N ALA A 203 -4.77 1.65 17.44
CA ALA A 203 -5.55 1.01 16.38
C ALA A 203 -5.54 -0.53 16.47
N GLY A 204 -5.01 -1.10 17.57
CA GLY A 204 -4.88 -2.55 17.74
C GLY A 204 -3.72 -3.17 16.96
N LEU A 205 -2.91 -2.36 16.27
CA LEU A 205 -1.85 -2.86 15.41
C LEU A 205 -0.49 -2.86 16.12
N SER A 206 0.29 -3.89 15.82
CA SER A 206 1.71 -3.99 16.20
C SER A 206 2.57 -4.14 14.94
N ILE A 207 3.84 -3.75 15.06
CA ILE A 207 4.82 -3.90 13.96
C ILE A 207 5.86 -4.96 14.31
N GLU A 208 6.20 -5.80 13.34
CA GLU A 208 7.32 -6.73 13.41
C GLU A 208 8.40 -6.28 12.43
N VAL A 209 9.51 -5.74 12.95
CA VAL A 209 10.55 -5.12 12.13
C VAL A 209 11.69 -6.11 11.86
N THR A 210 12.03 -6.28 10.59
CA THR A 210 13.28 -6.91 10.14
C THR A 210 14.14 -5.87 9.44
N GLU A 211 15.39 -5.73 9.87
CA GLU A 211 16.33 -4.76 9.29
C GLU A 211 17.22 -5.39 8.22
N VAL A 212 17.45 -4.65 7.13
CA VAL A 212 18.28 -5.08 6.00
C VAL A 212 19.15 -3.91 5.55
N SER A 213 20.44 -4.15 5.32
CA SER A 213 21.34 -3.18 4.68
C SER A 213 21.27 -3.32 3.15
N SER A 214 21.41 -2.20 2.44
CA SER A 214 21.38 -2.17 0.98
C SER A 214 22.52 -1.33 0.38
N ASP A 215 22.69 -1.45 -0.94
CA ASP A 215 23.59 -0.60 -1.74
C ASP A 215 22.83 0.59 -2.38
N LEU A 216 21.67 0.98 -1.82
CA LEU A 216 20.89 2.11 -2.33
C LEU A 216 21.61 3.43 -2.05
N ASP A 217 21.53 4.36 -3.01
CA ASP A 217 22.01 5.73 -2.79
C ASP A 217 21.26 6.36 -1.60
N PRO A 218 21.96 6.89 -0.57
CA PRO A 218 21.32 7.62 0.52
C PRO A 218 20.54 8.86 0.06
N GLU A 219 20.88 9.46 -1.10
CA GLU A 219 20.03 10.44 -1.79
C GLU A 219 18.97 9.71 -2.63
N LEU A 220 17.90 9.29 -1.95
CA LEU A 220 16.81 8.53 -2.56
C LEU A 220 16.16 9.35 -3.68
N THR A 221 15.97 8.74 -4.84
CA THR A 221 15.25 9.35 -5.97
C THR A 221 13.89 8.68 -6.10
N VAL A 222 12.82 9.45 -5.94
CA VAL A 222 11.42 9.00 -5.96
C VAL A 222 10.65 9.90 -6.93
N ASP A 223 10.22 9.39 -8.08
CA ASP A 223 9.54 10.21 -9.09
C ASP A 223 8.04 10.31 -8.75
N SER A 224 7.57 11.47 -8.27
CA SER A 224 6.23 11.63 -7.67
C SER A 224 5.12 12.06 -8.63
N VAL A 225 5.41 12.28 -9.92
CA VAL A 225 4.41 12.87 -10.87
C VAL A 225 4.43 12.26 -12.28
N ALA A 226 5.24 11.24 -12.52
CA ALA A 226 5.36 10.56 -13.81
C ALA A 226 5.87 9.15 -13.55
N PRO A 227 5.60 8.16 -14.42
CA PRO A 227 5.75 6.77 -14.07
C PRO A 227 7.19 6.54 -13.62
N PHE A 228 7.34 5.98 -12.42
CA PHE A 228 8.63 5.57 -11.89
C PHE A 228 9.44 4.98 -13.04
N PRO A 229 10.70 5.41 -13.23
CA PRO A 229 11.57 4.72 -14.16
C PRO A 229 11.48 3.22 -13.85
N ASN A 230 11.33 2.43 -14.91
CA ASN A 230 11.05 0.98 -14.96
C ASN A 230 11.96 0.07 -14.10
N ASP A 231 12.80 0.65 -13.26
CA ASP A 231 13.63 -0.04 -12.30
C ASP A 231 12.75 -0.35 -11.07
N GLU A 232 11.91 -1.37 -11.22
CA GLU A 232 11.32 -2.08 -10.09
C GLU A 232 12.44 -2.37 -9.10
N VAL A 233 12.39 -1.72 -7.94
CA VAL A 233 13.36 -1.96 -6.90
C VAL A 233 12.85 -3.13 -6.07
N ASP A 234 13.35 -4.32 -6.41
CA ASP A 234 13.20 -5.48 -5.55
C ASP A 234 14.13 -5.32 -4.35
N TYR A 235 13.58 -4.83 -3.25
CA TYR A 235 14.26 -4.72 -1.96
C TYR A 235 14.40 -6.08 -1.25
N GLY A 236 14.01 -7.18 -1.90
CA GLY A 236 14.00 -8.54 -1.37
C GLY A 236 12.70 -8.90 -0.66
N GLY A 237 12.78 -9.93 0.20
CA GLY A 237 11.76 -10.41 1.16
C GLY A 237 10.46 -10.99 0.60
N ALA A 238 9.44 -11.03 1.45
CA ALA A 238 8.24 -11.83 1.23
C ALA A 238 7.07 -10.97 0.77
N ASP A 239 6.10 -11.57 0.07
CA ASP A 239 4.89 -10.90 -0.42
C ASP A 239 3.91 -10.52 0.73
N ASP A 240 4.41 -10.30 1.93
CA ASP A 240 3.66 -9.98 3.15
C ASP A 240 4.35 -8.92 4.03
N ASP A 241 5.41 -8.27 3.55
CA ASP A 241 6.11 -7.19 4.25
C ASP A 241 5.85 -5.81 3.63
N VAL A 242 5.74 -4.80 4.50
CA VAL A 242 5.80 -3.39 4.10
C VAL A 242 7.26 -2.96 4.11
N THR A 243 7.76 -2.51 2.96
CA THR A 243 9.14 -2.02 2.85
C THR A 243 9.22 -0.55 3.25
N VAL A 244 10.10 -0.23 4.21
CA VAL A 244 10.42 1.13 4.63
C VAL A 244 11.89 1.38 4.41
N VAL A 245 12.24 2.34 3.55
CA VAL A 245 13.62 2.71 3.21
C VAL A 245 14.03 3.96 3.97
N ILE A 246 15.10 3.85 4.76
CA ILE A 246 15.74 4.99 5.43
C ILE A 246 16.86 5.52 4.52
N GLY A 247 16.71 6.76 4.07
CA GLY A 247 17.72 7.50 3.30
C GLY A 247 18.05 8.85 3.92
N GLU A 248 19.10 9.50 3.43
CA GLU A 248 19.48 10.86 3.82
C GLU A 248 18.40 11.86 3.41
N THR A 249 18.09 11.91 2.12
CA THR A 249 17.09 12.80 1.54
C THR A 249 16.25 12.08 0.51
N ILE A 250 15.08 12.64 0.21
CA ILE A 250 14.24 12.20 -0.90
C ILE A 250 14.32 13.29 -1.97
N ASN A 251 14.61 12.93 -3.22
CA ASN A 251 14.83 13.83 -4.36
C ASN A 251 15.82 14.97 -4.09
N GLY A 252 16.86 14.70 -3.29
CA GLY A 252 17.86 15.70 -2.92
C GLY A 252 17.34 16.89 -2.11
N THR A 253 16.10 16.82 -1.59
CA THR A 253 15.49 17.91 -0.82
C THR A 253 15.45 17.64 0.68
N ARG A 254 15.55 18.71 1.47
CA ARG A 254 15.32 18.72 2.92
C ARG A 254 13.95 19.28 3.31
N GLY A 255 13.00 19.21 2.39
CA GLY A 255 11.63 19.68 2.57
C GLY A 255 10.59 18.56 2.60
N LEU A 256 11.01 17.31 2.46
CA LEU A 256 10.13 16.13 2.44
C LEU A 256 10.56 15.17 3.54
N PHE A 257 9.67 14.93 4.50
CA PHE A 257 9.93 14.09 5.67
C PHE A 257 9.90 12.61 5.31
N GLY A 258 8.89 12.22 4.55
CA GLY A 258 8.75 10.90 3.97
C GLY A 258 7.85 10.92 2.74
N GLN A 259 7.67 9.75 2.13
CA GLN A 259 6.80 9.54 0.99
C GLN A 259 6.38 8.08 0.92
N SER A 260 5.08 7.81 1.02
CA SER A 260 4.52 6.50 0.66
C SER A 260 4.55 6.27 -0.86
N GLY A 261 4.84 5.04 -1.27
CA GLY A 261 4.75 4.57 -2.65
C GLY A 261 3.31 4.44 -3.16
N GLY A 262 2.30 4.44 -2.28
CA GLY A 262 0.91 4.38 -2.72
C GLY A 262 -0.09 4.57 -1.58
N ILE A 263 -1.36 4.77 -1.95
CA ILE A 263 -2.49 4.83 -1.00
C ILE A 263 -3.66 3.98 -1.56
N PRO A 264 -3.72 2.67 -1.28
CA PRO A 264 -2.72 1.90 -0.53
C PRO A 264 -1.47 1.59 -1.37
N GLY A 265 -0.40 1.17 -0.70
CA GLY A 265 0.77 0.53 -1.29
C GLY A 265 0.54 -0.98 -1.49
N THR A 266 1.49 -1.64 -2.15
CA THR A 266 1.43 -3.08 -2.49
C THR A 266 2.36 -3.92 -1.62
N LEU A 267 2.07 -5.19 -1.36
CA LEU A 267 3.00 -6.09 -0.67
C LEU A 267 3.95 -6.81 -1.61
N VAL A 268 3.79 -6.64 -2.93
CA VAL A 268 4.66 -7.27 -3.93
C VAL A 268 5.56 -6.23 -4.59
N SER A 269 6.71 -6.67 -5.11
CA SER A 269 7.62 -5.76 -5.77
C SER A 269 6.97 -5.06 -6.98
N THR A 270 6.92 -3.74 -6.90
CA THR A 270 6.63 -2.81 -7.99
C THR A 270 7.44 -1.53 -7.72
N ALA A 271 7.37 -0.56 -8.63
CA ALA A 271 8.02 0.72 -8.40
C ALA A 271 7.40 1.53 -7.23
N ASN A 272 6.18 1.18 -6.83
CA ASN A 272 5.41 1.78 -5.74
C ASN A 272 5.41 0.96 -4.44
N ALA A 273 6.29 -0.03 -4.33
CA ALA A 273 6.28 -1.02 -3.24
C ALA A 273 7.07 -0.63 -1.98
N ALA A 274 7.35 0.66 -1.77
CA ALA A 274 8.11 1.11 -0.61
C ALA A 274 7.63 2.46 -0.06
N VAL A 275 7.86 2.63 1.23
CA VAL A 275 7.80 3.92 1.95
C VAL A 275 9.21 4.46 2.08
N TYR A 276 9.42 5.72 1.78
CA TYR A 276 10.73 6.37 1.84
C TYR A 276 10.75 7.39 2.98
N ILE A 277 11.82 7.41 3.77
CA ILE A 277 12.00 8.31 4.91
C ILE A 277 13.29 9.09 4.75
N SER A 278 13.22 10.43 4.88
CA SER A 278 14.41 11.30 4.95
C SER A 278 14.81 11.51 6.39
N TRP A 279 15.87 10.84 6.85
CA TRP A 279 16.34 11.04 8.22
C TRP A 279 16.90 12.45 8.44
N LEU A 280 17.53 13.08 7.44
CA LEU A 280 18.07 14.46 7.58
C LEU A 280 16.99 15.51 7.76
N THR A 281 15.83 15.32 7.13
CA THR A 281 14.71 16.27 7.28
C THR A 281 14.10 16.14 8.69
N ASN A 282 13.99 14.91 9.19
CA ASN A 282 13.52 14.61 10.53
C ASN A 282 14.49 15.09 11.63
N ALA A 283 15.80 14.98 11.42
CA ALA A 283 16.84 15.44 12.36
C ALA A 283 17.06 16.97 12.36
N GLY A 284 16.13 17.75 11.80
CA GLY A 284 16.23 19.20 11.82
C GLY A 284 17.41 19.78 11.01
N ARG A 285 17.83 21.00 11.34
CA ARG A 285 18.78 21.78 10.51
C ARG A 285 20.25 21.43 10.74
N ASP A 286 20.61 21.04 11.95
CA ASP A 286 21.97 20.63 12.34
C ASP A 286 22.23 19.15 12.03
N GLY A 287 21.18 18.36 11.83
CA GLY A 287 21.31 16.93 11.50
C GLY A 287 21.66 16.08 12.73
N GLU A 288 21.40 16.59 13.93
CA GLU A 288 21.60 15.90 15.20
C GLU A 288 20.25 15.75 15.89
N PHE A 289 19.84 14.51 16.19
CA PHE A 289 18.53 14.26 16.79
C PHE A 289 18.43 14.78 18.23
N GLN A 290 17.44 15.62 18.46
CA GLN A 290 16.88 15.93 19.77
C GLN A 290 15.70 15.00 20.10
N GLU A 291 15.27 14.98 21.36
CA GLU A 291 14.18 14.09 21.82
C GLU A 291 12.89 14.27 21.01
N TYR A 292 12.46 15.51 20.74
CA TYR A 292 11.26 15.77 19.93
C TYR A 292 11.43 15.36 18.46
N GLU A 293 12.66 15.37 17.93
CA GLU A 293 12.95 14.98 16.54
C GLU A 293 12.93 13.45 16.37
N VAL A 294 13.28 12.70 17.43
CA VAL A 294 13.09 11.25 17.47
C VAL A 294 11.60 10.90 17.47
N LEU A 295 10.78 11.64 18.24
CA LEU A 295 9.33 11.48 18.23
C LEU A 295 8.74 11.80 16.85
N LEU A 296 9.16 12.93 16.26
CA LEU A 296 8.77 13.34 14.91
C LEU A 296 9.14 12.30 13.84
N LEU A 297 10.32 11.68 13.94
CA LEU A 297 10.72 10.58 13.05
C LEU A 297 9.78 9.38 13.20
N GLY A 298 9.43 9.01 14.43
CA GLY A 298 8.47 7.92 14.68
C GLY A 298 7.07 8.21 14.14
N GLU A 299 6.61 9.45 14.30
CA GLU A 299 5.32 9.90 13.75
C GLU A 299 5.35 9.96 12.23
N THR A 300 6.46 10.41 11.63
CA THR A 300 6.65 10.38 10.16
C THR A 300 6.61 8.95 9.63
N MET A 301 7.32 8.00 10.26
CA MET A 301 7.29 6.60 9.85
C MET A 301 5.87 6.01 9.97
N ALA A 302 5.18 6.29 11.08
CA ALA A 302 3.81 5.84 11.30
C ALA A 302 2.82 6.46 10.31
N HIS A 303 3.01 7.74 9.95
CA HIS A 303 2.18 8.50 9.01
C HIS A 303 2.31 7.95 7.59
N GLU A 304 3.54 7.84 7.07
CA GLU A 304 3.77 7.38 5.70
C GLU A 304 3.38 5.91 5.51
N VAL A 305 3.57 5.09 6.54
CA VAL A 305 3.07 3.71 6.49
C VAL A 305 1.54 3.68 6.68
N GLY A 306 0.95 4.64 7.41
CA GLY A 306 -0.51 4.85 7.43
C GLY A 306 -1.07 5.13 6.03
N HIS A 307 -0.39 5.97 5.24
CA HIS A 307 -0.68 6.15 3.81
C HIS A 307 -0.57 4.83 3.04
N TYR A 308 0.51 4.06 3.26
CA TYR A 308 0.70 2.76 2.64
C TYR A 308 -0.44 1.78 2.93
N LEU A 309 -1.02 1.82 4.13
CA LEU A 309 -2.17 1.01 4.52
C LEU A 309 -3.51 1.53 3.96
N GLY A 310 -3.52 2.71 3.32
CA GLY A 310 -4.69 3.25 2.64
C GLY A 310 -5.29 4.50 3.27
N LEU A 311 -4.68 5.07 4.32
CA LEU A 311 -5.15 6.32 4.91
C LEU A 311 -4.82 7.51 4.00
N PHE A 312 -5.74 8.46 3.89
CA PHE A 312 -5.47 9.78 3.32
C PHE A 312 -5.28 10.79 4.44
N HIS A 313 -4.79 11.98 4.08
CA HIS A 313 -4.88 13.10 5.00
C HIS A 313 -6.38 13.40 5.29
N PRO A 314 -6.79 13.60 6.56
CA PRO A 314 -8.14 14.03 6.90
C PRO A 314 -8.51 15.35 6.22
N VAL A 315 -7.49 16.17 5.98
CA VAL A 315 -7.57 17.36 5.15
C VAL A 315 -6.23 17.58 4.45
N GLU A 316 -6.25 17.83 3.15
CA GLU A 316 -5.04 18.21 2.42
C GLU A 316 -4.55 19.60 2.82
N ALA A 317 -3.28 19.92 2.58
CA ALA A 317 -2.69 21.23 2.93
C ALA A 317 -3.39 22.43 2.26
N SER A 318 -4.21 22.20 1.23
CA SER A 318 -5.05 23.23 0.60
C SER A 318 -6.36 23.52 1.35
N TYR A 319 -6.77 22.67 2.30
CA TYR A 319 -8.02 22.75 3.08
C TYR A 319 -9.32 22.64 2.27
N ASP A 320 -9.25 22.00 1.10
CA ASP A 320 -10.37 21.85 0.16
C ASP A 320 -10.59 20.40 -0.29
N TYR A 321 -9.76 19.46 0.18
CA TYR A 321 -9.83 18.02 -0.08
C TYR A 321 -9.65 17.27 1.23
N TYR A 322 -10.36 16.15 1.37
CA TYR A 322 -10.53 15.40 2.61
C TYR A 322 -10.37 13.90 2.36
N ASP A 323 -10.20 13.13 3.42
CA ASP A 323 -10.38 11.67 3.34
C ASP A 323 -11.87 11.33 3.20
N ALA A 324 -12.15 10.07 2.90
CA ALA A 324 -13.51 9.55 2.74
C ALA A 324 -14.05 8.94 4.04
N LEU A 325 -13.68 9.47 5.21
CA LEU A 325 -14.06 8.95 6.52
C LEU A 325 -15.12 9.84 7.18
N GLU A 326 -16.03 9.28 7.97
CA GLU A 326 -17.15 10.04 8.55
C GLU A 326 -16.78 10.68 9.90
N ASP A 327 -15.82 10.09 10.61
CA ASP A 327 -15.40 10.53 11.95
C ASP A 327 -14.24 11.55 11.96
N THR A 328 -13.70 11.89 10.80
CA THR A 328 -12.77 13.00 10.58
C THR A 328 -13.53 14.28 10.23
N VAL A 329 -13.13 15.41 10.81
CA VAL A 329 -13.84 16.67 10.59
C VAL A 329 -13.40 17.38 9.31
N GLU A 330 -14.36 17.78 8.48
CA GLU A 330 -14.09 18.65 7.34
C GLU A 330 -13.90 20.12 7.79
N CYS A 331 -12.65 20.56 7.87
CA CYS A 331 -12.25 21.92 8.21
C CYS A 331 -11.80 22.70 6.97
N THR A 332 -12.13 23.99 6.87
CA THR A 332 -11.91 24.80 5.64
C THR A 332 -10.96 25.99 5.84
N SER A 333 -10.19 25.99 6.94
CA SER A 333 -9.22 27.05 7.20
C SER A 333 -8.11 26.53 8.09
N TRP A 334 -6.88 26.98 7.80
CA TRP A 334 -5.66 26.71 8.58
C TRP A 334 -5.90 26.65 10.10
N SER A 335 -6.40 27.73 10.71
CA SER A 335 -6.56 27.81 12.17
C SER A 335 -7.57 26.82 12.73
N LYS A 336 -8.60 26.47 11.96
CA LYS A 336 -9.61 25.50 12.38
C LYS A 336 -9.06 24.08 12.24
N CYS A 337 -8.41 23.79 11.12
CA CYS A 337 -7.82 22.50 10.82
C CYS A 337 -6.74 22.11 11.83
N GLU A 338 -5.79 22.99 12.12
CA GLU A 338 -4.77 22.69 13.15
C GLU A 338 -5.40 22.51 14.53
N SER A 339 -6.46 23.26 14.86
CA SER A 339 -7.11 23.13 16.18
C SER A 339 -7.92 21.85 16.36
N GLU A 340 -8.46 21.28 15.28
CA GLU A 340 -9.36 20.12 15.33
C GLU A 340 -8.67 18.81 14.93
N LEU A 341 -7.68 18.88 14.04
CA LEU A 341 -6.99 17.73 13.46
C LEU A 341 -5.48 17.74 13.72
N GLY A 342 -4.92 18.76 14.35
CA GLY A 342 -3.47 18.89 14.53
C GLY A 342 -2.81 17.74 15.29
N GLU A 343 -3.55 17.04 16.16
CA GLU A 343 -3.09 15.85 16.90
C GLU A 343 -3.29 14.54 16.10
N ASN A 344 -4.03 14.56 14.99
CA ASN A 344 -4.25 13.37 14.16
C ASN A 344 -2.94 13.00 13.46
N LEU A 345 -2.56 11.71 13.50
CA LEU A 345 -1.36 11.18 12.87
C LEU A 345 -1.30 11.54 11.40
N MET A 346 -2.44 11.52 10.70
CA MET A 346 -2.55 11.74 9.27
C MET A 346 -2.72 13.24 8.91
N PHE A 347 -2.51 14.17 9.84
CA PHE A 347 -2.49 15.59 9.49
C PHE A 347 -1.30 15.89 8.55
N PRO A 348 -1.46 16.69 7.47
CA PRO A 348 -0.55 16.69 6.32
C PRO A 348 0.84 17.32 6.56
N TYR A 349 1.09 17.84 7.75
CA TYR A 349 2.40 18.39 8.11
C TYR A 349 2.58 18.42 9.63
N PRO A 350 3.83 18.35 10.11
CA PRO A 350 4.10 18.45 11.53
C PRO A 350 3.92 19.86 12.07
N LEU A 351 3.34 19.96 13.26
CA LEU A 351 3.12 21.21 13.97
C LEU A 351 4.31 21.53 14.88
N CYS A 352 5.40 22.00 14.27
CA CYS A 352 6.65 22.25 14.96
C CYS A 352 6.96 23.75 15.15
N SER A 353 7.55 24.04 16.31
CA SER A 353 8.32 25.25 16.57
C SER A 353 9.82 25.02 16.29
N LEU A 354 10.69 25.97 16.66
CA LEU A 354 12.14 25.81 16.50
C LEU A 354 12.77 24.80 17.47
N THR A 355 12.05 24.40 18.52
CA THR A 355 12.62 23.62 19.64
C THR A 355 11.68 22.53 20.16
N ASP A 356 10.55 22.33 19.50
CA ASP A 356 9.49 21.43 19.96
C ASP A 356 8.49 21.14 18.84
N CYS A 357 7.78 20.01 18.91
CA CYS A 357 6.70 19.65 18.00
C CYS A 357 5.49 19.16 18.80
N GLU A 358 4.29 19.59 18.39
CA GLU A 358 3.06 19.04 18.95
C GLU A 358 2.96 17.55 18.54
N PRO A 359 2.75 16.62 19.47
CA PRO A 359 2.66 15.20 19.14
C PRO A 359 1.48 14.88 18.25
N GLN A 360 1.71 14.12 17.18
CA GLN A 360 0.69 13.68 16.22
C GLN A 360 0.55 12.17 16.25
N GLY A 361 -0.18 11.67 17.26
CA GLY A 361 -0.39 10.23 17.47
C GLY A 361 -1.85 9.80 17.45
N GLY A 362 -2.79 10.70 17.19
CA GLY A 362 -4.21 10.39 17.20
C GLY A 362 -4.65 9.64 15.95
N LEU A 363 -5.37 8.54 16.12
CA LEU A 363 -6.08 7.84 15.05
C LEU A 363 -7.57 7.77 15.42
N THR A 364 -8.45 7.96 14.45
CA THR A 364 -9.89 7.80 14.63
C THR A 364 -10.31 6.33 14.53
N GLY A 365 -11.59 6.05 14.80
CA GLY A 365 -12.13 4.69 14.68
C GLY A 365 -12.14 4.24 13.22
N ASP A 366 -12.60 5.11 12.32
CA ASP A 366 -12.64 4.81 10.89
C ASP A 366 -11.23 4.63 10.31
N GLN A 367 -10.25 5.45 10.75
CA GLN A 367 -8.84 5.27 10.35
C GLN A 367 -8.30 3.91 10.81
N SER A 368 -8.60 3.51 12.05
CA SER A 368 -8.20 2.20 12.58
C SER A 368 -8.83 1.05 11.77
N ALA A 369 -10.09 1.20 11.35
CA ALA A 369 -10.77 0.21 10.53
C ALA A 369 -10.13 0.05 9.14
N VAL A 370 -9.78 1.15 8.46
CA VAL A 370 -9.06 1.11 7.17
C VAL A 370 -7.74 0.35 7.32
N MET A 371 -6.97 0.67 8.35
CA MET A 371 -5.67 0.03 8.59
C MET A 371 -5.79 -1.48 8.85
N ASN A 372 -6.81 -1.92 9.60
CA ASN A 372 -7.02 -3.35 9.87
C ASN A 372 -7.62 -4.11 8.66
N LEU A 373 -8.28 -3.42 7.73
CA LEU A 373 -8.75 -4.01 6.47
C LEU A 373 -7.66 -4.14 5.41
N TYR A 374 -6.51 -3.47 5.59
CA TYR A 374 -5.37 -3.64 4.71
C TYR A 374 -4.91 -5.10 4.71
N THR A 375 -4.73 -5.66 3.51
CA THR A 375 -4.45 -7.10 3.32
C THR A 375 -3.19 -7.59 4.04
N GLY A 376 -2.23 -6.71 4.34
CA GLY A 376 -0.97 -7.04 5.05
C GLY A 376 -0.98 -6.82 6.57
N ALA A 377 -2.09 -6.42 7.18
CA ALA A 377 -2.25 -6.46 8.63
C ALA A 377 -2.85 -7.83 9.01
N LEU A 378 -2.10 -8.71 9.67
CA LEU A 378 -2.44 -10.15 9.80
C LEU A 378 -2.40 -10.71 11.23
#